data_AF-A0A2T9WQD8-F1
#
_entry.id   AF-A0A2T9WQD8-F1
#
_cell.length_a   1.000
_cell.length_b   1.000
_cell.length_c   1.000
_cell.angle_alpha   90.00
_cell.angle_beta   90.00
_cell.angle_gamma   90.00
#
_symmetry.space_group_name_H-M   'P 1'
#
loop_
_entity.id
_entity.type
_entity.pdbx_description
1 polymer ?
#
loop_
_entity_poly.entity_id
_entity_poly.type
_entity_poly.pdbx_seq_one_letter_code
_entity_poly.pdbx_strand_id
1 'polypeptide(L)'
;MADRPSDNKLLAKLFANAYPKILSAEWHQCKSFLENTVAELNRQIVYIEVEAFENIGSEMFHKVNKKLRPSLDKLMQTIREWIKYEKSLESSIPLIGRLYYANYVEYIEKCYFATSILRPINQYLKAISFESNKSYFEKKVDDLNKGIDYLLSREILNALYVRFDNKVKKVFDKLDEPIRNDKFEDKPISYSASLREAIDELRFSLQEASNDIEYIIKYLLKNPEENIKQVNKIIGIEEDYRDNKK
;
A
#
# COMPACT_ATOMS: atom_id res chain seq x y z
N MET A 1 -42.18 -9.92 33.07
CA MET A 1 -41.99 -10.18 31.62
C MET A 1 -40.71 -9.49 31.22
N ALA A 2 -39.71 -10.21 30.71
CA ALA A 2 -38.48 -9.60 30.25
C ALA A 2 -38.76 -8.86 28.93
N ASP A 3 -38.51 -7.54 28.90
CA ASP A 3 -38.60 -6.73 27.69
C ASP A 3 -37.69 -7.34 26.62
N ARG A 4 -38.30 -7.84 25.54
CA ARG A 4 -37.54 -8.23 24.35
C ARG A 4 -36.87 -6.96 23.82
N PRO A 5 -35.54 -6.97 23.61
CA PRO A 5 -34.91 -5.83 22.95
C PRO A 5 -35.60 -5.62 21.60
N SER A 6 -35.96 -4.37 21.29
CA SER A 6 -36.50 -4.03 19.97
C SER A 6 -35.56 -4.59 18.89
N ASP A 7 -36.12 -5.06 17.78
CA ASP A 7 -35.34 -5.66 16.69
C ASP A 7 -34.17 -4.74 16.26
N ASN A 8 -34.37 -3.42 16.35
CA ASN A 8 -33.36 -2.38 16.13
C ASN A 8 -32.14 -2.48 17.06
N LYS A 9 -32.35 -2.76 18.36
CA LYS A 9 -31.26 -2.96 19.34
C LYS A 9 -30.51 -4.26 19.10
N LEU A 10 -31.18 -5.29 18.57
CA LEU A 10 -30.54 -6.55 18.18
C LEU A 10 -29.68 -6.38 16.92
N LEU A 11 -30.14 -5.59 15.95
CA LEU A 11 -29.42 -5.31 14.70
C LEU A 11 -28.22 -4.40 14.88
N ALA A 12 -28.33 -3.34 15.69
CA ALA A 12 -27.19 -2.52 16.08
C ALA A 12 -26.10 -3.36 16.78
N LYS A 13 -26.52 -4.34 17.59
CA LYS A 13 -25.60 -5.33 18.19
C LYS A 13 -24.99 -6.28 17.15
N LEU A 14 -25.77 -6.75 16.17
CA LEU A 14 -25.25 -7.60 15.09
C LEU A 14 -24.25 -6.82 14.21
N PHE A 15 -24.53 -5.55 13.91
CA PHE A 15 -23.63 -4.65 13.19
C PHE A 15 -22.32 -4.45 13.95
N ALA A 16 -22.41 -4.07 15.24
CA ALA A 16 -21.27 -3.94 16.12
C ALA A 16 -20.45 -5.24 16.28
N ASN A 17 -21.03 -6.41 15.96
CA ASN A 17 -20.36 -7.70 16.03
C ASN A 17 -19.84 -8.22 14.68
N ALA A 18 -20.50 -7.90 13.56
CA ALA A 18 -20.15 -8.41 12.23
C ALA A 18 -19.13 -7.53 11.53
N TYR A 19 -19.30 -6.20 11.58
CA TYR A 19 -18.40 -5.25 10.94
C TYR A 19 -16.94 -5.37 11.42
N PRO A 20 -16.64 -5.42 12.74
CA PRO A 20 -15.26 -5.62 13.18
C PRO A 20 -14.69 -7.00 12.81
N LYS A 21 -15.52 -8.06 12.71
CA LYS A 21 -15.04 -9.37 12.28
C LYS A 21 -14.61 -9.35 10.81
N ILE A 22 -15.37 -8.68 9.95
CA ILE A 22 -15.05 -8.60 8.52
C ILE A 22 -13.82 -7.72 8.30
N LEU A 23 -13.75 -6.54 8.94
CA LEU A 23 -12.55 -5.70 8.88
C LEU A 23 -11.31 -6.41 9.46
N SER A 24 -11.47 -7.16 10.55
CA SER A 24 -10.38 -7.97 11.10
C SER A 24 -9.93 -9.06 10.12
N ALA A 25 -10.85 -9.71 9.41
CA ALA A 25 -10.51 -10.70 8.40
C ALA A 25 -9.76 -10.06 7.22
N GLU A 26 -10.20 -8.90 6.75
CA GLU A 26 -9.54 -8.15 5.68
C GLU A 26 -8.15 -7.67 6.10
N TRP A 27 -8.01 -7.18 7.33
CA TRP A 27 -6.71 -6.84 7.92
C TRP A 27 -5.78 -8.06 7.96
N HIS A 28 -6.26 -9.21 8.45
CA HIS A 28 -5.45 -10.43 8.50
C HIS A 28 -5.02 -10.89 7.11
N GLN A 29 -5.93 -10.82 6.13
CA GLN A 29 -5.63 -11.15 4.74
C GLN A 29 -4.57 -10.21 4.16
N CYS A 30 -4.74 -8.90 4.31
CA CYS A 30 -3.77 -7.93 3.82
C CYS A 30 -2.41 -8.10 4.51
N LYS A 31 -2.40 -8.23 5.83
CA LYS A 31 -1.17 -8.47 6.60
C LYS A 31 -0.43 -9.71 6.12
N SER A 32 -1.13 -10.83 5.93
CA SER A 32 -0.52 -12.05 5.39
C SER A 32 0.07 -11.82 4.00
N PHE A 33 -0.64 -11.08 3.13
CA PHE A 33 -0.15 -10.76 1.80
C PHE A 33 1.11 -9.89 1.83
N LEU A 34 1.15 -8.88 2.71
CA LEU A 34 2.32 -8.03 2.92
C LEU A 34 3.51 -8.84 3.45
N GLU A 35 3.29 -9.70 4.45
CA GLU A 35 4.34 -10.58 5.01
C GLU A 35 4.91 -11.51 3.93
N ASN A 36 4.06 -12.14 3.12
CA ASN A 36 4.48 -12.96 2.00
C ASN A 36 5.26 -12.16 0.95
N THR A 37 4.83 -10.92 0.66
CA THR A 37 5.51 -10.03 -0.28
C THR A 37 6.90 -9.67 0.24
N VAL A 38 7.05 -9.36 1.52
CA VAL A 38 8.35 -9.07 2.15
C VAL A 38 9.26 -10.31 2.17
N ALA A 39 8.70 -11.49 2.47
CA ALA A 39 9.46 -12.74 2.45
C ALA A 39 9.99 -13.05 1.04
N GLU A 40 9.14 -12.90 0.02
CA GLU A 40 9.53 -13.10 -1.37
C GLU A 40 10.59 -12.08 -1.82
N LEU A 41 10.47 -10.81 -1.42
CA LEU A 41 11.48 -9.79 -1.71
C LEU A 41 12.86 -10.21 -1.19
N ASN A 42 12.91 -10.62 0.08
CA ASN A 42 14.13 -11.09 0.73
C ASN A 42 14.70 -12.33 0.04
N ARG A 43 13.85 -13.24 -0.42
CA ARG A 43 14.28 -14.41 -1.18
C ARG A 43 14.86 -14.02 -2.54
N GLN A 44 14.20 -13.12 -3.27
CA GLN A 44 14.62 -12.69 -4.60
C GLN A 44 15.95 -11.94 -4.57
N ILE A 45 16.19 -11.07 -3.60
CA ILE A 45 17.48 -10.37 -3.50
C ILE A 45 18.64 -11.34 -3.20
N VAL A 46 18.40 -12.40 -2.41
CA VAL A 46 19.42 -13.44 -2.17
C VAL A 46 19.73 -14.21 -3.47
N TYR A 47 18.72 -14.54 -4.28
CA TYR A 47 18.98 -15.15 -5.59
C TYR A 47 19.82 -14.26 -6.50
N ILE A 48 19.54 -12.96 -6.53
CA ILE A 48 20.34 -12.00 -7.32
C ILE A 48 21.77 -11.89 -6.78
N GLU A 49 21.97 -11.93 -5.45
CA GLU A 49 23.31 -11.96 -4.85
C GLU A 49 24.09 -13.21 -5.28
N VAL A 50 23.47 -14.39 -5.24
CA VAL A 50 24.09 -15.64 -5.70
C VAL A 50 24.40 -15.58 -7.20
N GLU A 51 23.45 -15.17 -8.03
CA GLU A 51 23.62 -15.03 -9.49
C GLU A 51 24.76 -14.07 -9.84
N ALA A 52 24.83 -12.93 -9.14
CA ALA A 52 25.89 -11.96 -9.34
C ALA A 52 27.26 -12.53 -8.95
N PHE A 53 27.35 -13.33 -7.88
CA PHE A 53 28.59 -13.96 -7.45
C PHE A 53 29.05 -15.08 -8.39
N GLU A 54 28.15 -16.00 -8.75
CA GLU A 54 28.48 -17.21 -9.50
C GLU A 54 28.67 -16.94 -11.00
N ASN A 55 27.84 -16.09 -11.60
CA ASN A 55 27.71 -16.00 -13.06
C ASN A 55 28.15 -14.65 -13.65
N ILE A 56 28.13 -13.56 -12.88
CA ILE A 56 28.42 -12.21 -13.40
C ILE A 56 29.80 -11.69 -12.99
N GLY A 57 30.15 -11.87 -11.71
CA GLY A 57 31.45 -11.52 -11.14
C GLY A 57 31.39 -10.72 -9.84
N SER A 58 32.54 -10.68 -9.15
CA SER A 58 32.70 -10.08 -7.81
C SER A 58 32.35 -8.59 -7.73
N GLU A 59 32.62 -7.82 -8.78
CA GLU A 59 32.24 -6.41 -8.86
C GLU A 59 30.71 -6.23 -8.81
N MET A 60 29.98 -7.07 -9.55
CA MET A 60 28.54 -7.01 -9.57
C MET A 60 27.93 -7.50 -8.26
N PHE A 61 28.48 -8.57 -7.68
CA PHE A 61 28.11 -9.01 -6.34
C PHE A 61 28.27 -7.88 -5.31
N HIS A 62 29.40 -7.16 -5.34
CA HIS A 62 29.63 -6.02 -4.46
C HIS A 62 28.58 -4.92 -4.67
N LYS A 63 28.21 -4.62 -5.92
CA LYS A 63 27.17 -3.63 -6.24
C LYS A 63 25.79 -4.04 -5.71
N VAL A 64 25.39 -5.29 -5.88
CA VAL A 64 24.13 -5.81 -5.32
C VAL A 64 24.17 -5.72 -3.79
N ASN A 65 25.22 -6.22 -3.15
CA ASN A 65 25.31 -6.32 -1.70
C ASN A 65 25.50 -4.96 -1.00
N LYS A 66 26.23 -4.02 -1.60
CA LYS A 66 26.53 -2.70 -0.99
C LYS A 66 25.62 -1.57 -1.42
N LYS A 67 24.88 -1.71 -2.51
CA LYS A 67 23.95 -0.66 -2.98
C LYS A 67 22.51 -1.14 -2.99
N LEU A 68 22.21 -2.20 -3.73
CA LEU A 68 20.82 -2.65 -3.90
C LEU A 68 20.20 -3.18 -2.62
N ARG A 69 20.90 -4.08 -1.93
CA ARG A 69 20.39 -4.66 -0.68
C ARG A 69 20.12 -3.59 0.39
N PRO A 70 21.06 -2.68 0.72
CA PRO A 70 20.79 -1.60 1.67
C PRO A 70 19.66 -0.66 1.26
N SER A 71 19.53 -0.36 -0.03
CA SER A 71 18.45 0.52 -0.53
C SER A 71 17.07 -0.13 -0.38
N LEU A 72 16.98 -1.44 -0.70
CA LEU A 72 15.77 -2.24 -0.47
C LEU A 72 15.44 -2.34 1.03
N ASP A 73 16.44 -2.62 1.87
CA ASP A 73 16.25 -2.72 3.32
C ASP A 73 15.74 -1.39 3.90
N LYS A 74 16.30 -0.26 3.43
CA LYS A 74 15.85 1.09 3.80
C LYS A 74 14.42 1.38 3.33
N LEU A 75 14.05 0.96 2.13
CA LEU A 75 12.68 1.13 1.63
C LEU A 75 11.70 0.30 2.45
N MET A 76 12.03 -0.96 2.75
CA MET A 76 11.22 -1.82 3.62
C MET A 76 11.10 -1.24 5.03
N GLN A 77 12.18 -0.69 5.59
CA GLN A 77 12.14 -0.01 6.87
C GLN A 77 11.22 1.22 6.82
N THR A 78 11.35 2.06 5.80
CA THR A 78 10.51 3.26 5.62
C THR A 78 9.03 2.89 5.54
N ILE A 79 8.69 1.86 4.76
CA ILE A 79 7.32 1.34 4.65
C ILE A 79 6.83 0.77 5.99
N ARG A 80 7.65 0.01 6.71
CA ARG A 80 7.29 -0.51 8.04
C ARG A 80 7.05 0.61 9.05
N GLU A 81 7.88 1.65 9.02
CA GLU A 81 7.72 2.84 9.88
C GLU A 81 6.44 3.59 9.51
N TRP A 82 6.11 3.72 8.23
CA TRP A 82 4.84 4.28 7.76
C TRP A 82 3.61 3.50 8.25
N ILE A 83 3.70 2.17 8.29
CA ILE A 83 2.61 1.33 8.83
C ILE A 83 2.53 1.46 10.36
N LYS A 84 3.68 1.56 11.06
CA LYS A 84 3.76 1.57 12.54
C LYS A 84 3.47 2.93 13.18
N TYR A 85 3.87 4.05 12.57
CA TYR A 85 3.78 5.36 13.20
C TYR A 85 2.47 6.07 12.84
N GLU A 86 1.54 6.05 13.80
CA GLU A 86 0.59 7.12 14.07
C GLU A 86 1.32 8.48 14.09
N LYS A 87 1.09 9.29 13.06
CA LYS A 87 0.79 10.71 13.20
C LYS A 87 0.02 11.08 11.96
N SER A 88 -1.31 11.11 12.10
CA SER A 88 -2.18 11.75 11.13
C SER A 88 -1.54 13.06 10.70
N LEU A 89 -1.38 13.29 9.39
CA LEU A 89 -1.27 14.64 8.85
C LEU A 89 -2.68 15.28 8.91
N GLU A 90 -3.20 15.41 10.15
CA GLU A 90 -4.45 16.04 10.66
C GLU A 90 -5.80 15.73 9.96
N SER A 91 -6.97 15.76 10.61
CA SER A 91 -7.38 16.47 11.84
C SER A 91 -8.18 15.59 12.82
N SER A 92 -8.07 15.98 14.09
CA SER A 92 -8.78 15.48 15.26
C SER A 92 -10.31 15.41 15.07
N ILE A 93 -10.86 14.19 15.11
CA ILE A 93 -12.29 13.97 15.39
C ILE A 93 -12.39 13.01 16.60
N PRO A 94 -12.86 13.48 17.77
CA PRO A 94 -13.04 12.60 18.92
C PRO A 94 -14.34 11.84 18.79
N LEU A 95 -14.29 10.52 18.53
CA LEU A 95 -15.43 9.63 18.68
C LEU A 95 -14.98 8.27 19.19
N ILE A 96 -15.14 8.06 20.50
CA ILE A 96 -14.64 6.91 21.27
C ILE A 96 -15.20 5.55 20.80
N GLY A 97 -16.26 5.53 19.98
CA GLY A 97 -16.73 4.34 19.24
C GLY A 97 -16.33 4.29 17.76
N ARG A 98 -16.01 5.42 17.11
CA ARG A 98 -15.56 5.48 15.69
C ARG A 98 -14.05 5.29 15.55
N LEU A 99 -13.27 5.67 16.56
CA LEU A 99 -11.81 5.50 16.59
C LEU A 99 -11.40 4.04 16.37
N TYR A 100 -12.13 3.09 16.97
CA TYR A 100 -11.81 1.67 16.78
C TYR A 100 -11.96 1.22 15.33
N TYR A 101 -13.00 1.68 14.63
CA TYR A 101 -13.26 1.31 13.23
C TYR A 101 -12.38 2.08 12.24
N ALA A 102 -12.16 3.37 12.48
CA ALA A 102 -11.25 4.21 11.70
C ALA A 102 -9.82 3.64 11.73
N ASN A 103 -9.36 3.16 12.89
CA ASN A 103 -8.05 2.56 13.03
C ASN A 103 -7.90 1.28 12.18
N TYR A 104 -8.88 0.38 12.16
CA TYR A 104 -8.82 -0.84 11.33
C TYR A 104 -8.76 -0.53 9.84
N VAL A 105 -9.57 0.43 9.41
CA VAL A 105 -9.59 0.90 8.03
C VAL A 105 -8.24 1.50 7.63
N GLU A 106 -7.67 2.37 8.47
CA GLU A 106 -6.36 2.98 8.25
C GLU A 106 -5.25 1.92 8.13
N TYR A 107 -5.28 0.87 8.97
CA TYR A 107 -4.33 -0.24 8.85
C TYR A 107 -4.48 -1.02 7.55
N ILE A 108 -5.72 -1.25 7.09
CA ILE A 108 -6.00 -1.93 5.82
C ILE A 108 -5.47 -1.07 4.66
N GLU A 109 -5.81 0.22 4.59
CA GLU A 109 -5.32 1.16 3.58
C GLU A 109 -3.79 1.18 3.50
N LYS A 110 -3.12 1.39 4.64
CA LYS A 110 -1.66 1.41 4.72
C LYS A 110 -1.05 0.10 4.24
N CYS A 111 -1.68 -1.03 4.55
CA CYS A 111 -1.23 -2.33 4.09
C CYS A 111 -1.38 -2.48 2.57
N TYR A 112 -2.54 -2.13 1.98
CA TYR A 112 -2.75 -2.14 0.53
C TYR A 112 -1.78 -1.20 -0.21
N PHE A 113 -1.52 -0.02 0.36
CA PHE A 113 -0.54 0.92 -0.18
C PHE A 113 0.89 0.37 -0.12
N ALA A 114 1.34 -0.11 1.04
CA ALA A 114 2.66 -0.72 1.20
C ALA A 114 2.89 -1.89 0.23
N THR A 115 1.91 -2.76 0.13
CA THR A 115 1.90 -3.87 -0.83
C THR A 115 2.01 -3.39 -2.27
N SER A 116 1.29 -2.31 -2.64
CA SER A 116 1.32 -1.77 -4.00
C SER A 116 2.70 -1.19 -4.39
N ILE A 117 3.54 -0.85 -3.40
CA ILE A 117 4.94 -0.46 -3.63
C ILE A 117 5.83 -1.70 -3.82
N LEU A 118 5.69 -2.69 -2.93
CA LEU A 118 6.60 -3.84 -2.87
C LEU A 118 6.35 -4.88 -3.97
N ARG A 119 5.09 -5.10 -4.37
CA ARG A 119 4.72 -6.08 -5.41
C ARG A 119 5.43 -5.85 -6.75
N PRO A 120 5.45 -4.63 -7.33
CA PRO A 120 6.13 -4.38 -8.60
C PRO A 120 7.65 -4.49 -8.47
N ILE A 121 8.23 -4.14 -7.32
CA ILE A 121 9.66 -4.35 -7.03
C ILE A 121 10.00 -5.84 -7.03
N ASN A 122 9.19 -6.69 -6.38
CA ASN A 122 9.37 -8.14 -6.41
C ASN A 122 9.30 -8.72 -7.82
N GLN A 123 8.34 -8.26 -8.61
CA GLN A 123 8.20 -8.68 -10.00
C GLN A 123 9.43 -8.29 -10.82
N TYR A 124 9.98 -7.10 -10.56
CA TYR A 124 11.20 -6.63 -11.21
C TYR A 124 12.44 -7.43 -10.79
N LEU A 125 12.62 -7.69 -9.49
CA LEU A 125 13.69 -8.54 -8.96
C LEU A 125 13.66 -9.95 -9.57
N LYS A 126 12.47 -10.55 -9.64
CA LYS A 126 12.27 -11.84 -10.31
C LYS A 126 12.62 -11.79 -11.80
N ALA A 127 12.44 -10.67 -12.48
CA ALA A 127 12.84 -10.51 -13.88
C ALA A 127 14.36 -10.30 -14.06
N ILE A 128 15.06 -9.84 -13.01
CA ILE A 128 16.53 -9.75 -12.99
C ILE A 128 17.14 -11.14 -12.80
N SER A 129 16.58 -11.97 -11.92
CA SER A 129 17.15 -13.28 -11.57
C SER A 129 17.20 -14.29 -12.72
N PHE A 130 16.57 -14.01 -13.86
CA PHE A 130 16.62 -14.83 -15.06
C PHE A 130 17.39 -14.17 -16.22
N GLU A 131 18.05 -13.04 -15.97
CA GLU A 131 18.81 -12.32 -17.00
C GLU A 131 20.24 -12.87 -17.11
N SER A 132 20.50 -13.60 -18.20
CA SER A 132 21.83 -14.20 -18.47
C SER A 132 22.81 -13.25 -19.14
N ASN A 133 22.33 -12.11 -19.70
CA ASN A 133 23.21 -11.12 -20.29
C ASN A 133 23.72 -10.15 -19.22
N LYS A 134 25.04 -10.14 -19.01
CA LYS A 134 25.71 -9.29 -18.02
C LYS A 134 25.36 -7.80 -18.13
N SER A 135 25.37 -7.24 -19.33
CA SER A 135 25.08 -5.80 -19.52
C SER A 135 23.62 -5.48 -19.20
N TYR A 136 22.67 -6.33 -19.59
CA TYR A 136 21.27 -6.15 -19.24
C TYR A 136 21.01 -6.38 -17.74
N PHE A 137 21.68 -7.34 -17.12
CA PHE A 137 21.60 -7.59 -15.68
C PHE A 137 22.07 -6.37 -14.90
N GLU A 138 23.26 -5.85 -15.23
CA GLU A 138 23.85 -4.66 -14.62
C GLU A 138 22.92 -3.45 -14.77
N LYS A 139 22.41 -3.22 -15.99
CA LYS A 139 21.45 -2.14 -16.26
C LYS A 139 20.19 -2.28 -15.42
N LYS A 140 19.58 -3.47 -15.36
CA LYS A 140 18.36 -3.67 -14.57
C LYS A 140 18.61 -3.43 -13.08
N VAL A 141 19.75 -3.84 -12.54
CA VAL A 141 20.11 -3.54 -11.14
C VAL A 141 20.28 -2.03 -10.91
N ASP A 142 20.89 -1.31 -11.86
CA ASP A 142 20.99 0.16 -11.78
C ASP A 142 19.63 0.84 -11.85
N ASP A 143 18.77 0.41 -12.77
CA ASP A 143 17.42 0.93 -12.91
C ASP A 143 16.61 0.68 -11.64
N LEU A 144 16.74 -0.52 -11.05
CA LEU A 144 16.09 -0.81 -9.78
C LEU A 144 16.59 0.09 -8.64
N ASN A 145 17.91 0.28 -8.52
CA ASN A 145 18.49 1.19 -7.52
C ASN A 145 17.94 2.61 -7.68
N LYS A 146 17.97 3.16 -8.89
CA LYS A 146 17.45 4.51 -9.17
C LYS A 146 15.97 4.62 -8.84
N GLY A 147 15.18 3.61 -9.18
CA GLY A 147 13.75 3.56 -8.85
C GLY A 147 13.52 3.56 -7.34
N ILE A 148 14.28 2.77 -6.58
CA ILE A 148 14.21 2.74 -5.12
C ILE A 148 14.64 4.07 -4.51
N ASP A 149 15.75 4.65 -4.96
CA ASP A 149 16.24 5.94 -4.46
C ASP A 149 15.21 7.05 -4.68
N TYR A 150 14.54 7.06 -5.84
CA TYR A 150 13.43 7.95 -6.11
C TYR A 150 12.26 7.72 -5.14
N LEU A 151 11.85 6.46 -4.93
CA LEU A 151 10.78 6.08 -4.01
C LEU A 151 11.13 6.31 -2.53
N LEU A 152 12.41 6.42 -2.16
CA LEU A 152 12.83 6.73 -0.79
C LEU A 152 12.63 8.20 -0.42
N SER A 153 12.36 9.07 -1.38
CA SER A 153 12.01 10.46 -1.09
C SER A 153 10.64 10.54 -0.41
N ARG A 154 10.61 11.20 0.75
CA ARG A 154 9.37 11.43 1.51
C ARG A 154 8.29 12.14 0.68
N GLU A 155 8.70 13.07 -0.17
CA GLU A 155 7.80 13.81 -1.06
C GLU A 155 7.10 12.87 -2.04
N ILE A 156 7.86 11.95 -2.65
CA ILE A 156 7.35 10.96 -3.60
C ILE A 156 6.37 10.00 -2.92
N LEU A 157 6.75 9.46 -1.75
CA LEU A 157 5.86 8.56 -0.99
C LEU A 157 4.57 9.26 -0.56
N ASN A 158 4.66 10.51 -0.11
CA ASN A 158 3.48 11.30 0.24
C ASN A 158 2.58 11.52 -0.98
N ALA A 159 3.12 11.89 -2.13
CA ALA A 159 2.32 12.12 -3.34
C ALA A 159 1.63 10.84 -3.82
N LEU A 160 2.34 9.71 -3.80
CA LEU A 160 1.76 8.39 -4.09
C LEU A 160 0.65 8.03 -3.11
N TYR A 161 0.85 8.30 -1.81
CA TYR A 161 -0.16 8.03 -0.79
C TYR A 161 -1.40 8.91 -0.96
N VAL A 162 -1.24 10.22 -1.18
CA VAL A 162 -2.36 11.14 -1.43
C VAL A 162 -3.16 10.71 -2.66
N ARG A 163 -2.47 10.25 -3.71
CA ARG A 163 -3.14 9.70 -4.90
C ARG A 163 -3.90 8.42 -4.60
N PHE A 164 -3.32 7.51 -3.83
CA PHE A 164 -3.97 6.29 -3.35
C PHE A 164 -5.21 6.64 -2.53
N ASP A 165 -5.06 7.46 -1.48
CA ASP A 165 -6.12 7.89 -0.57
C ASP A 165 -7.29 8.55 -1.32
N ASN A 166 -7.02 9.49 -2.23
CA ASN A 166 -8.06 10.17 -3.01
C ASN A 166 -8.92 9.21 -3.85
N LYS A 167 -8.38 8.06 -4.28
CA LYS A 167 -9.14 7.03 -5.00
C LYS A 167 -10.06 6.24 -4.07
N VAL A 168 -9.66 6.01 -2.82
CA VAL A 168 -10.45 5.24 -1.86
C VAL A 168 -11.46 6.13 -1.11
N LYS A 169 -11.12 7.41 -0.89
CA LYS A 169 -11.90 8.40 -0.12
C LYS A 169 -13.37 8.49 -0.50
N LYS A 170 -13.70 8.43 -1.79
CA LYS A 170 -15.10 8.48 -2.27
C LYS A 170 -15.96 7.32 -1.76
N VAL A 171 -15.35 6.16 -1.52
CA VAL A 171 -16.07 5.01 -0.97
C VAL A 171 -16.16 5.11 0.54
N PHE A 172 -15.13 5.62 1.22
CA PHE A 172 -15.23 5.93 2.64
C PHE A 172 -16.32 6.94 2.97
N ASP A 173 -16.41 8.03 2.21
CA ASP A 173 -17.45 9.05 2.42
C ASP A 173 -18.87 8.45 2.32
N LYS A 174 -19.08 7.47 1.42
CA LYS A 174 -20.34 6.73 1.29
C LYS A 174 -20.61 5.78 2.45
N LEU A 175 -19.58 5.15 3.00
CA LEU A 175 -19.71 4.25 4.16
C LEU A 175 -19.98 5.03 5.45
N ASP A 176 -19.45 6.24 5.55
CA ASP A 176 -19.62 7.13 6.69
C ASP A 176 -21.02 7.79 6.72
N GLU A 177 -21.66 8.02 5.56
CA GLU A 177 -22.92 8.76 5.47
C GLU A 177 -24.11 8.11 6.23
N PRO A 178 -24.34 6.78 6.15
CA PRO A 178 -25.36 6.11 6.96
C PRO A 178 -25.03 6.12 8.47
N ILE A 179 -23.73 6.02 8.80
CA ILE A 179 -23.23 5.98 10.19
C ILE A 179 -23.34 7.36 10.86
N ARG A 180 -23.21 8.44 10.09
CA ARG A 180 -23.32 9.83 10.59
C ARG A 180 -24.76 10.30 10.80
N ASN A 181 -25.72 9.70 10.10
CA ASN A 181 -27.10 10.20 10.07
C ASN A 181 -28.07 9.44 11.01
N ASP A 182 -27.59 8.52 11.85
CA ASP A 182 -28.43 7.67 12.75
C ASP A 182 -29.61 6.97 12.03
N LYS A 183 -29.54 6.82 10.70
CA LYS A 183 -30.61 6.23 9.85
C LYS A 183 -30.74 4.71 9.98
N PHE A 184 -30.19 4.11 11.02
CA PHE A 184 -30.27 2.69 11.30
C PHE A 184 -31.70 2.23 11.71
N GLU A 185 -32.61 3.16 11.94
CA GLU A 185 -33.91 2.86 12.57
C GLU A 185 -34.95 2.19 11.65
N ASP A 186 -34.81 2.24 10.31
CA ASP A 186 -35.97 1.97 9.44
C ASP A 186 -35.99 0.66 8.63
N LYS A 187 -34.88 -0.04 8.29
CA LYS A 187 -34.92 -1.29 7.48
C LYS A 187 -33.80 -2.33 7.75
N PRO A 188 -34.05 -3.40 8.52
CA PRO A 188 -33.04 -4.38 8.95
C PRO A 188 -32.37 -5.29 7.91
N ILE A 189 -33.15 -5.95 7.05
CA ILE A 189 -32.67 -7.09 6.23
C ILE A 189 -31.94 -6.60 4.97
N SER A 190 -32.27 -5.41 4.46
CA SER A 190 -31.51 -4.82 3.36
C SER A 190 -30.11 -4.40 3.78
N TYR A 191 -29.89 -4.07 5.06
CA TYR A 191 -28.61 -3.50 5.53
C TYR A 191 -27.47 -4.51 5.71
N SER A 192 -27.71 -5.78 6.01
CA SER A 192 -26.62 -6.77 6.11
C SER A 192 -26.07 -7.17 4.73
N ALA A 193 -26.95 -7.25 3.73
CA ALA A 193 -26.57 -7.36 2.32
C ALA A 193 -25.81 -6.10 1.88
N SER A 194 -26.34 -4.91 2.20
CA SER A 194 -25.66 -3.63 1.91
C SER A 194 -24.33 -3.47 2.65
N LEU A 195 -24.11 -4.10 3.81
CA LEU A 195 -22.83 -4.08 4.52
C LEU A 195 -21.77 -4.91 3.82
N ARG A 196 -22.15 -6.09 3.31
CA ARG A 196 -21.25 -6.92 2.52
C ARG A 196 -20.89 -6.23 1.22
N GLU A 197 -21.90 -5.66 0.54
CA GLU A 197 -21.70 -4.86 -0.68
C GLU A 197 -20.78 -3.65 -0.42
N ALA A 198 -21.00 -2.92 0.66
CA ALA A 198 -20.15 -1.83 1.14
C ALA A 198 -18.68 -2.24 1.34
N ILE A 199 -18.45 -3.40 1.95
CA ILE A 199 -17.09 -3.91 2.19
C ILE A 199 -16.46 -4.41 0.89
N ASP A 200 -17.24 -5.05 0.01
CA ASP A 200 -16.77 -5.46 -1.31
C ASP A 200 -16.42 -4.23 -2.17
N GLU A 201 -17.21 -3.15 -2.11
CA GLU A 201 -16.90 -1.86 -2.74
C GLU A 201 -15.62 -1.23 -2.18
N LEU A 202 -15.42 -1.29 -0.86
CA LEU A 202 -14.20 -0.83 -0.21
C LEU A 202 -12.99 -1.62 -0.69
N ARG A 203 -13.06 -2.96 -0.64
CA ARG A 203 -12.00 -3.85 -1.12
C ARG A 203 -11.68 -3.58 -2.59
N PHE A 204 -12.70 -3.43 -3.43
CA PHE A 204 -12.54 -3.12 -4.84
C PHE A 204 -11.80 -1.79 -5.04
N SER A 205 -12.19 -0.75 -4.30
CA SER A 205 -11.56 0.57 -4.38
C SER A 205 -10.11 0.57 -3.90
N LEU A 206 -9.81 -0.14 -2.81
CA LEU A 206 -8.44 -0.37 -2.34
C LEU A 206 -7.62 -1.09 -3.41
N GLN A 207 -8.18 -2.13 -4.04
CA GLN A 207 -7.50 -2.88 -5.09
C GLN A 207 -7.25 -2.03 -6.35
N GLU A 208 -8.21 -1.20 -6.77
CA GLU A 208 -8.03 -0.27 -7.88
C GLU A 208 -6.97 0.78 -7.59
N ALA A 209 -6.98 1.35 -6.38
CA ALA A 209 -5.96 2.29 -5.92
C ALA A 209 -4.57 1.64 -5.89
N SER A 210 -4.45 0.41 -5.36
CA SER A 210 -3.21 -0.35 -5.39
C SER A 210 -2.74 -0.61 -6.82
N ASN A 211 -3.63 -1.01 -7.72
CA ASN A 211 -3.27 -1.29 -9.12
C ASN A 211 -2.74 -0.05 -9.85
N ASP A 212 -3.28 1.14 -9.55
CA ASP A 212 -2.80 2.41 -10.09
C ASP A 212 -1.38 2.75 -9.60
N ILE A 213 -1.10 2.61 -8.30
CA ILE A 213 0.26 2.80 -7.74
C ILE A 213 1.25 1.80 -8.33
N GLU A 214 0.84 0.55 -8.46
CA GLU A 214 1.67 -0.47 -9.08
C GLU A 214 2.02 -0.19 -10.53
N TYR A 215 1.05 0.30 -11.30
CA TYR A 215 1.28 0.70 -12.68
C TYR A 215 2.32 1.81 -12.76
N ILE A 216 2.23 2.81 -11.87
CA ILE A 216 3.19 3.93 -11.80
C ILE A 216 4.59 3.41 -11.50
N ILE A 217 4.74 2.51 -10.53
CA ILE A 217 6.07 1.97 -10.16
C ILE A 217 6.61 1.06 -11.26
N LYS A 218 5.77 0.23 -11.90
CA LYS A 218 6.20 -0.55 -13.07
C LYS A 218 6.66 0.33 -14.21
N TYR A 219 5.96 1.43 -14.45
CA TYR A 219 6.35 2.41 -15.46
C TYR A 219 7.69 3.06 -15.10
N LEU A 220 7.87 3.52 -13.85
CA LEU A 220 9.14 4.04 -13.35
C LEU A 220 10.30 3.05 -13.61
N LEU A 221 10.14 1.80 -13.20
CA LEU A 221 11.20 0.78 -13.25
C LEU A 221 11.57 0.34 -14.67
N LYS A 222 10.76 0.64 -15.71
CA LYS A 222 11.13 0.32 -17.10
C LYS A 222 12.34 1.12 -17.59
N ASN A 223 12.43 2.39 -17.19
CA ASN A 223 13.54 3.28 -17.49
C ASN A 223 13.48 4.51 -16.56
N PRO A 224 14.04 4.43 -15.34
CA PRO A 224 13.90 5.50 -14.36
C PRO A 224 14.46 6.85 -14.85
N GLU A 225 15.54 6.85 -15.63
CA GLU A 225 16.15 8.08 -16.14
C GLU A 225 15.18 8.89 -17.00
N GLU A 226 14.43 8.22 -17.86
CA GLU A 226 13.46 8.86 -18.76
C GLU A 226 12.10 9.07 -18.07
N ASN A 227 11.70 8.16 -17.18
CA ASN A 227 10.33 8.10 -16.69
C ASN A 227 10.09 8.94 -15.43
N ILE A 228 11.11 9.32 -14.66
CA ILE A 228 10.95 10.11 -13.43
C ILE A 228 10.15 11.40 -13.68
N LYS A 229 10.45 12.15 -14.75
CA LYS A 229 9.74 13.40 -15.08
C LYS A 229 8.25 13.16 -15.32
N GLN A 230 7.94 12.11 -16.08
CA GLN A 230 6.56 11.75 -16.37
C GLN A 230 5.84 11.22 -15.13
N VAL A 231 6.52 10.46 -14.27
CA VAL A 231 5.98 9.99 -12.99
C VAL A 231 5.66 11.16 -12.07
N ASN A 232 6.57 12.14 -11.91
CA ASN A 232 6.32 13.37 -11.13
C ASN A 232 5.02 14.05 -11.60
N LYS A 233 4.83 14.20 -12.91
CA LYS A 233 3.61 14.77 -13.50
C LYS A 233 2.36 13.93 -13.17
N ILE A 234 2.44 12.60 -13.26
CA ILE A 234 1.32 11.69 -12.95
C ILE A 234 0.90 11.78 -11.48
N ILE A 235 1.87 11.95 -10.57
CA ILE A 235 1.62 12.01 -9.12
C ILE A 235 1.41 13.44 -8.60
N GLY A 236 1.43 14.44 -9.49
CA GLY A 236 1.11 15.84 -9.13
C GLY A 236 2.24 16.59 -8.42
N ILE A 237 3.51 16.21 -8.67
CA ILE A 237 4.68 16.97 -8.23
C ILE A 237 5.13 17.85 -9.40
N GLU A 238 4.91 19.16 -9.29
CA GLU A 238 5.40 20.15 -10.26
C GLU A 238 6.90 20.42 -10.03
N GLU A 239 7.65 20.69 -11.12
CA GLU A 239 9.12 20.78 -11.12
C GLU A 239 9.68 22.00 -10.35
N ASP A 240 8.85 22.95 -9.94
CA ASP A 240 9.25 24.28 -9.43
C ASP A 240 9.94 24.32 -8.04
N TYR A 241 10.10 23.17 -7.36
CA TYR A 241 10.76 23.11 -6.06
C TYR A 241 12.25 22.71 -6.08
N ARG A 242 12.79 22.22 -7.21
CA ARG A 242 14.19 21.75 -7.26
C ARG A 242 15.21 22.83 -7.66
N ASP A 243 14.77 23.90 -8.31
CA ASP A 243 15.67 25.00 -8.71
C ASP A 243 15.87 26.08 -7.63
N ASN A 244 15.13 26.01 -6.51
CA ASN A 244 15.26 26.97 -5.39
C ASN A 244 16.20 26.51 -4.26
N LYS A 245 17.03 25.49 -4.50
CA LYS A 245 18.17 25.13 -3.63
C LYS A 245 19.47 25.05 -4.44
N LYS A 246 19.90 26.19 -4.95
CA LYS A 246 21.30 26.45 -5.32
C LYS A 246 21.80 27.66 -4.56
#